data_AF-A0A966BZ58-F1
#
_entry.id   AF-A0A966BZ58-F1
#
_cell.length_a   1.000
_cell.length_b   1.000
_cell.length_c   1.000
_cell.angle_alpha   90.00
_cell.angle_beta   90.00
_cell.angle_gamma   90.00
#
_symmetry.space_group_name_H-M   'P 1'
#
loop_
_entity.id
_entity.type
_entity.pdbx_description
1 polymer ?
#
loop_
_entity_poly.entity_id
_entity_poly.type
_entity_poly.pdbx_seq_one_letter_code
_entity_poly.pdbx_strand_id
1 'polypeptide(L)'
;IEAIPNISKDKVDRARDFYTKIISRAFNWQRTGRIRQMMKEQKSVLRIPFKDRTIGKAGAEKGVYHAFIDMMKKLEKEAAKKGEYEKAILWRDSIYKLQNKLDIYDTINAIDLLRVEIPHKEVEETIEKYKDKYRQIRGGQPEQRGT
;
A
#
# COMPACT_ATOMS: atom_id res chain seq x y z
N ILE A 1 -0.63 27.41 15.67
CA ILE A 1 0.23 28.14 14.69
C ILE A 1 0.44 29.58 15.16
N GLU A 2 -0.61 30.28 15.58
CA GLU A 2 -0.52 31.65 16.13
C GLU A 2 0.25 31.76 17.46
N ALA A 3 0.35 30.67 18.23
CA ALA A 3 1.07 30.64 19.50
C ALA A 3 2.59 30.39 19.38
N ILE A 4 3.14 30.32 18.15
CA ILE A 4 4.58 30.07 17.94
C ILE A 4 5.32 31.41 17.88
N PRO A 5 6.25 31.72 18.81
CA PRO A 5 6.98 32.98 18.79
C PRO A 5 7.93 33.08 17.58
N ASN A 6 8.15 34.31 17.07
CA ASN A 6 9.06 34.64 15.97
C ASN A 6 8.76 34.06 14.57
N ILE A 7 7.53 33.61 14.31
CA ILE A 7 7.15 33.18 12.97
C ILE A 7 6.68 34.36 12.11
N SER A 8 7.05 34.39 10.82
CA SER A 8 6.65 35.50 9.93
C SER A 8 5.15 35.47 9.66
N LYS A 9 4.53 36.66 9.60
CA LYS A 9 3.09 36.81 9.37
C LYS A 9 2.62 36.14 8.06
N ASP A 10 3.41 36.26 6.98
CA ASP A 10 3.14 35.59 5.69
C ASP A 10 3.05 34.06 5.83
N LYS A 11 3.90 33.43 6.67
CA LYS A 11 3.82 31.98 6.91
C LYS A 11 2.56 31.59 7.69
N VAL A 12 2.13 32.42 8.64
CA VAL A 12 0.88 32.20 9.41
C VAL A 12 -0.33 32.31 8.49
N ASP A 13 -0.37 33.34 7.65
CA ASP A 13 -1.48 33.59 6.73
C ASP A 13 -1.60 32.46 5.69
N ARG A 14 -0.48 32.02 5.12
CA ARG A 14 -0.48 30.85 4.22
C ARG A 14 -0.92 29.57 4.91
N ALA A 15 -0.47 29.33 6.13
CA ALA A 15 -0.87 28.15 6.89
C ALA A 15 -2.37 28.15 7.21
N ARG A 16 -2.92 29.32 7.55
CA ARG A 16 -4.36 29.50 7.77
C ARG A 16 -5.17 29.27 6.49
N ASP A 17 -4.67 29.75 5.35
CA ASP A 17 -5.29 29.51 4.04
C ASP A 17 -5.29 28.02 3.68
N PHE A 18 -4.15 27.32 3.84
CA PHE A 18 -4.09 25.88 3.63
C PHE A 18 -5.02 25.10 4.55
N TYR A 19 -5.04 25.43 5.84
CA TYR A 19 -5.95 24.81 6.80
C TYR A 19 -7.41 24.99 6.37
N THR A 20 -7.80 26.22 6.01
CA THR A 20 -9.16 26.54 5.57
C THR A 20 -9.53 25.79 4.30
N LYS A 21 -8.62 25.69 3.33
CA LYS A 21 -8.81 24.91 2.10
C LYS A 21 -8.98 23.43 2.36
N ILE A 22 -8.16 22.85 3.24
CA ILE A 22 -8.25 21.43 3.63
C ILE A 22 -9.60 21.14 4.26
N ILE A 23 -9.99 21.94 5.27
CA ILE A 23 -11.26 21.78 5.98
C ILE A 23 -12.46 21.95 5.03
N SER A 24 -12.44 22.99 4.20
CA SER A 24 -13.52 23.25 3.22
C SER A 24 -13.68 22.10 2.22
N ARG A 25 -12.55 21.55 1.75
CA ARG A 25 -12.54 20.41 0.83
C ARG A 25 -13.04 19.13 1.51
N ALA A 26 -12.65 18.89 2.76
CA ALA A 26 -13.14 17.75 3.54
C ALA A 26 -14.65 17.82 3.75
N PHE A 27 -15.19 18.98 4.15
CA PHE A 27 -16.63 19.18 4.27
C PHE A 27 -17.36 19.04 2.94
N ASN A 28 -16.78 19.52 1.84
CA ASN A 28 -17.35 19.34 0.51
C ASN A 28 -17.46 17.84 0.15
N TRP A 29 -16.41 17.05 0.42
CA TRP A 29 -16.40 15.61 0.17
C TRP A 29 -17.40 14.84 1.04
N GLN A 30 -17.63 15.30 2.27
CA GLN A 30 -18.67 14.75 3.14
C GLN A 30 -20.07 15.04 2.58
N ARG A 31 -20.37 16.29 2.22
CA ARG A 31 -21.69 16.72 1.70
C ARG A 31 -22.04 16.09 0.36
N THR A 32 -21.07 16.02 -0.55
CA THR A 32 -21.26 15.41 -1.88
C THR A 32 -21.32 13.88 -1.80
N GLY A 33 -21.05 13.28 -0.63
CA GLY A 33 -21.01 11.83 -0.47
C GLY A 33 -19.81 11.18 -1.16
N ARG A 34 -18.84 11.96 -1.63
CA ARG A 34 -17.62 11.47 -2.29
C ARG A 34 -16.86 10.48 -1.42
N ILE A 35 -16.79 10.70 -0.10
CA ILE A 35 -16.19 9.72 0.83
C ILE A 35 -16.95 8.40 0.83
N ARG A 36 -18.29 8.43 0.85
CA ARG A 36 -19.12 7.22 0.80
C ARG A 36 -18.95 6.47 -0.52
N GLN A 37 -18.85 7.20 -1.63
CA GLN A 37 -18.59 6.61 -2.94
C GLN A 37 -17.19 5.97 -3.01
N MET A 38 -16.15 6.68 -2.58
CA MET A 38 -14.79 6.14 -2.50
C MET A 38 -14.71 4.90 -1.61
N MET A 39 -15.40 4.89 -0.46
CA MET A 39 -15.48 3.72 0.41
C MET A 39 -16.23 2.54 -0.25
N LYS A 40 -17.26 2.81 -1.05
CA LYS A 40 -18.01 1.77 -1.78
C LYS A 40 -17.16 1.15 -2.90
N GLU A 41 -16.43 1.98 -3.64
CA GLU A 41 -15.47 1.56 -4.67
C GLU A 41 -14.28 0.80 -4.04
N GLN A 42 -13.79 1.25 -2.89
CA GLN A 42 -12.74 0.53 -2.16
C GLN A 42 -13.25 -0.82 -1.63
N LYS A 43 -14.48 -0.89 -1.12
CA LYS A 43 -15.12 -2.16 -0.69
C LYS A 43 -15.29 -3.15 -1.85
N SER A 44 -15.61 -2.70 -3.06
CA SER A 44 -15.74 -3.61 -4.21
C SER A 44 -14.38 -4.16 -4.65
N VAL A 45 -13.32 -3.34 -4.58
CA VAL A 45 -11.93 -3.76 -4.87
C VAL A 45 -11.36 -4.68 -3.79
N LEU A 46 -11.69 -4.45 -2.51
CA LEU A 46 -11.25 -5.26 -1.37
C LEU A 46 -11.92 -6.64 -1.29
N ARG A 47 -12.98 -6.90 -2.06
CA ARG A 47 -13.63 -8.23 -2.13
C ARG A 47 -12.83 -9.26 -2.91
N ILE A 48 -11.84 -8.82 -3.70
CA ILE A 48 -10.99 -9.71 -4.47
C ILE A 48 -9.73 -9.95 -3.64
N PRO A 49 -9.30 -11.20 -3.39
CA PRO A 49 -8.08 -11.46 -2.63
C PRO A 49 -6.86 -10.79 -3.28
N PHE A 50 -5.91 -10.28 -2.50
CA PHE A 50 -4.71 -9.63 -3.02
C PHE A 50 -3.93 -10.53 -3.98
N LYS A 51 -3.84 -11.82 -3.66
CA LYS A 51 -3.27 -12.86 -4.53
C LYS A 51 -3.96 -12.91 -5.89
N ASP A 52 -5.28 -12.79 -5.92
CA ASP A 52 -6.05 -12.85 -7.16
C ASP A 52 -6.03 -11.52 -7.92
N ARG A 53 -5.90 -10.39 -7.22
CA ARG A 53 -5.67 -9.06 -7.83
C ARG A 53 -4.35 -9.01 -8.58
N THR A 54 -3.29 -9.55 -7.99
CA THR A 54 -1.92 -9.51 -8.52
C THR A 54 -1.62 -10.62 -9.53
N ILE A 55 -2.23 -11.79 -9.38
CA ILE A 55 -1.98 -12.92 -10.29
C ILE A 55 -3.04 -12.99 -11.41
N GLY A 56 -4.28 -12.57 -11.16
CA GLY A 56 -5.42 -12.78 -12.05
C GLY A 56 -5.56 -11.80 -13.23
N LYS A 57 -5.01 -10.58 -13.16
CA LYS A 57 -4.99 -9.64 -14.29
C LYS A 57 -3.69 -9.78 -15.09
N ALA A 58 -3.69 -10.67 -16.10
CA ALA A 58 -2.65 -10.78 -17.13
C ALA A 58 -1.20 -11.00 -16.66
N GLY A 59 -0.98 -11.51 -15.44
CA GLY A 59 0.32 -11.96 -14.94
C GLY A 59 1.40 -10.88 -14.73
N ALA A 60 1.17 -9.64 -15.14
CA ALA A 60 2.14 -8.54 -15.02
C ALA A 60 2.50 -8.21 -13.56
N GLU A 61 1.59 -8.50 -12.63
CA GLU A 61 1.76 -8.24 -11.19
C GLU A 61 2.11 -9.49 -10.37
N LYS A 62 2.35 -10.65 -11.01
CA LYS A 62 2.78 -11.87 -10.29
C LYS A 62 4.08 -11.63 -9.52
N GLY A 63 5.01 -10.87 -10.11
CA GLY A 63 6.24 -10.44 -9.45
C GLY A 63 6.00 -9.56 -8.21
N VAL A 64 4.91 -8.77 -8.21
CA VAL A 64 4.55 -7.89 -7.09
C VAL A 64 4.10 -8.72 -5.89
N TYR A 65 3.24 -9.73 -6.09
CA TYR A 65 2.83 -10.61 -5.00
C TYR A 65 4.03 -11.27 -4.31
N HIS A 66 4.94 -11.84 -5.10
CA HIS A 66 6.13 -12.49 -4.54
C HIS A 66 7.07 -11.50 -3.84
N ALA A 67 7.26 -10.29 -4.40
CA ALA A 67 8.04 -9.23 -3.77
C ALA A 67 7.48 -8.84 -2.39
N PHE A 68 6.16 -8.71 -2.29
CA PHE A 68 5.49 -8.38 -1.03
C PHE A 68 5.67 -9.48 0.02
N ILE A 69 5.50 -10.75 -0.37
CA ILE A 69 5.72 -11.88 0.54
C ILE A 69 7.19 -11.96 0.99
N ASP A 70 8.14 -11.75 0.09
CA ASP A 70 9.57 -11.77 0.42
C ASP A 70 9.95 -10.65 1.39
N MET A 71 9.39 -9.45 1.19
CA MET A 71 9.59 -8.29 2.06
C MET A 71 9.05 -8.53 3.46
N MET A 72 7.83 -9.08 3.58
CA MET A 72 7.25 -9.44 4.88
C MET A 72 8.06 -10.51 5.61
N LYS A 73 8.56 -11.52 4.88
CA LYS A 73 9.46 -12.55 5.46
C LYS A 73 10.77 -11.95 5.96
N LYS A 74 11.30 -10.94 5.28
CA LYS A 74 12.51 -10.23 5.72
C LYS A 74 12.24 -9.46 7.03
N LEU A 75 11.13 -8.72 7.08
CA LEU A 75 10.71 -8.00 8.28
C LEU A 75 10.41 -8.93 9.47
N GLU A 76 9.78 -10.07 9.23
CA GLU A 76 9.57 -11.12 10.24
C GLU A 76 10.90 -11.57 10.85
N LYS A 77 11.89 -11.91 10.01
CA LYS A 77 13.22 -12.34 10.45
C LYS A 77 13.96 -11.24 11.20
N GLU A 78 13.85 -9.99 10.76
CA GLU A 78 14.48 -8.85 11.43
C GLU A 78 13.86 -8.58 12.80
N ALA A 79 12.53 -8.61 12.90
CA ALA A 79 11.81 -8.48 14.17
C ALA A 79 12.20 -9.61 15.13
N ALA A 80 12.24 -10.87 14.66
CA ALA A 80 12.65 -12.02 15.46
C ALA A 80 14.10 -11.89 15.97
N LYS A 81 15.03 -11.39 15.13
CA LYS A 81 16.43 -11.15 15.54
C LYS A 81 16.57 -10.06 16.61
N LYS A 82 15.67 -9.06 16.62
CA LYS A 82 15.64 -7.99 17.60
C LYS A 82 14.91 -8.38 18.91
N GLY A 83 14.32 -9.57 18.96
CA GLY A 83 13.46 -9.99 20.08
C GLY A 83 12.05 -9.38 20.06
N GLU A 84 11.66 -8.72 18.97
CA GLU A 84 10.34 -8.12 18.79
C GLU A 84 9.31 -9.19 18.33
N TYR A 85 9.04 -10.18 19.18
CA TYR A 85 8.26 -11.35 18.78
C TYR A 85 6.81 -11.05 18.41
N GLU A 86 6.17 -10.06 19.04
CA GLU A 86 4.82 -9.62 18.66
C GLU A 86 4.78 -9.11 17.22
N LYS A 87 5.79 -8.33 16.83
CA LYS A 87 5.94 -7.82 15.47
C LYS A 87 6.22 -8.95 14.48
N ALA A 88 7.05 -9.92 14.86
CA ALA A 88 7.30 -11.11 14.04
C ALA A 88 6.03 -11.95 13.82
N ILE A 89 5.23 -12.18 14.88
CA ILE A 89 3.96 -12.90 14.81
C ILE A 89 2.98 -12.16 13.90
N LEU A 90 2.89 -10.82 14.02
CA LEU A 90 2.06 -10.01 13.15
C LEU A 90 2.42 -10.18 11.66
N TRP A 91 3.72 -10.20 11.32
CA TRP A 91 4.15 -10.45 9.94
C TRP A 91 3.81 -11.86 9.47
N ARG A 92 4.08 -12.88 10.29
CA ARG A 92 3.76 -14.28 10.01
C ARG A 92 2.27 -14.47 9.72
N ASP A 93 1.42 -13.95 10.58
CA ASP A 93 -0.04 -14.08 10.46
C ASP A 93 -0.56 -13.32 9.24
N SER A 94 0.03 -12.16 8.94
CA SER A 94 -0.31 -11.39 7.74
C SER A 94 0.10 -12.13 6.44
N ILE A 95 1.26 -12.79 6.42
CA ILE A 95 1.68 -13.66 5.30
C ILE A 95 0.67 -14.80 5.11
N TYR A 96 0.28 -15.48 6.20
CA TYR A 96 -0.69 -16.58 6.15
C TYR A 96 -2.03 -16.12 5.57
N LYS A 97 -2.53 -14.96 6.00
CA LYS A 97 -3.77 -14.37 5.50
C LYS A 97 -3.72 -14.08 4.00
N LEU A 98 -2.62 -13.51 3.49
CA LEU A 98 -2.42 -13.25 2.06
C LEU A 98 -2.34 -14.54 1.22
N GLN A 99 -1.67 -15.57 1.74
CA GLN A 99 -1.52 -16.85 1.05
C GLN A 99 -2.83 -17.61 0.90
N ASN A 100 -3.65 -17.57 1.95
CA ASN A 100 -4.94 -18.25 2.06
C ASN A 100 -6.13 -17.40 1.61
N LYS A 101 -5.89 -16.20 1.04
CA LYS A 101 -6.94 -15.30 0.53
C LYS A 101 -7.92 -14.83 1.61
N LEU A 102 -7.47 -14.76 2.86
CA LEU A 102 -8.25 -14.31 4.02
C LEU A 102 -8.15 -12.79 4.23
N ASP A 103 -7.36 -12.11 3.40
CA ASP A 103 -7.14 -10.65 3.42
C ASP A 103 -8.39 -9.81 3.12
N ILE A 104 -9.48 -10.43 2.65
CA ILE A 104 -10.77 -9.78 2.42
C ILE A 104 -11.54 -9.59 3.74
N TYR A 105 -11.35 -10.50 4.70
CA TYR A 105 -12.10 -10.53 5.95
C TYR A 105 -11.40 -9.73 7.06
N ASP A 106 -10.07 -9.67 7.02
CA ASP A 106 -9.29 -8.77 7.86
C ASP A 106 -9.28 -7.37 7.24
N THR A 107 -9.93 -6.42 7.92
CA THR A 107 -10.09 -5.03 7.46
C THR A 107 -8.77 -4.23 7.47
N ILE A 108 -7.65 -4.88 7.80
CA ILE A 108 -6.29 -4.35 7.75
C ILE A 108 -5.63 -4.96 6.52
N ASN A 109 -5.61 -4.19 5.44
CA ASN A 109 -4.85 -4.54 4.25
C ASN A 109 -3.37 -4.64 4.67
N ALA A 110 -2.79 -5.83 4.69
CA ALA A 110 -1.38 -6.05 5.09
C ALA A 110 -0.38 -5.17 4.30
N ILE A 111 -0.81 -4.70 3.13
CA ILE A 111 -0.12 -3.71 2.29
C ILE A 111 -0.05 -2.34 2.96
N ASP A 112 -1.12 -1.92 3.64
CA ASP A 112 -1.18 -0.65 4.35
C ASP A 112 -0.27 -0.67 5.59
N LEU A 113 -0.14 -1.82 6.26
CA LEU A 113 0.87 -2.03 7.33
C LEU A 113 2.30 -1.91 6.79
N LEU A 114 2.59 -2.46 5.61
CA LEU A 114 3.90 -2.32 4.98
C LEU A 114 4.24 -0.87 4.63
N ARG A 115 3.26 -0.08 4.20
CA ARG A 115 3.44 1.34 3.87
C ARG A 115 3.69 2.23 5.09
N VAL A 116 3.28 1.79 6.28
CA VAL A 116 3.56 2.47 7.54
C VAL A 116 4.99 2.19 8.02
N GLU A 117 5.48 0.96 7.80
CA GLU A 117 6.76 0.50 8.31
C GLU A 117 7.95 0.72 7.36
N ILE A 118 7.70 0.79 6.05
CA ILE A 118 8.74 1.01 5.04
C ILE A 118 8.53 2.38 4.38
N PRO A 119 9.58 3.19 4.22
CA PRO A 119 9.51 4.44 3.47
C PRO A 119 8.90 4.21 2.08
N HIS A 120 7.93 5.04 1.70
CA HIS A 120 7.15 4.88 0.45
C HIS A 120 8.04 4.66 -0.79
N LYS A 121 9.21 5.30 -0.83
CA LYS A 121 10.21 5.18 -1.88
C LYS A 121 10.81 3.77 -1.98
N GLU A 122 11.15 3.13 -0.87
CA GLU A 122 11.74 1.78 -0.86
C GLU A 122 10.73 0.71 -1.30
N VAL A 123 9.45 0.91 -0.97
CA VAL A 123 8.36 0.05 -1.44
C VAL A 123 8.23 0.14 -2.97
N GLU A 124 8.22 1.34 -3.53
CA GLU A 124 8.11 1.55 -4.97
C GLU A 124 9.34 1.07 -5.75
N GLU A 125 10.55 1.34 -5.26
CA GLU A 125 11.79 0.84 -5.86
C GLU A 125 11.85 -0.69 -5.87
N THR A 126 11.39 -1.33 -4.79
CA THR A 126 11.34 -2.78 -4.73
C THR A 126 10.30 -3.33 -5.72
N ILE A 127 9.12 -2.71 -5.80
CA ILE A 127 8.09 -3.09 -6.78
C ILE A 127 8.64 -2.99 -8.21
N GLU A 128 9.33 -1.90 -8.55
CA GLU A 128 9.87 -1.70 -9.89
C GLU A 128 11.00 -2.69 -10.21
N LYS A 129 11.91 -2.95 -9.26
CA LYS A 129 12.97 -3.97 -9.40
C LYS A 129 12.42 -5.36 -9.68
N TYR A 130 11.29 -5.74 -9.07
CA TYR A 130 10.65 -7.03 -9.32
C TYR A 130 9.85 -7.05 -10.62
N LYS A 131 9.21 -5.94 -11.02
CA LYS A 131 8.61 -5.79 -12.35
C LYS A 131 9.66 -5.93 -13.44
N ASP A 132 10.83 -5.34 -13.27
CA ASP A 132 11.93 -5.43 -14.24
C ASP A 132 12.50 -6.84 -14.34
N LYS A 133 12.71 -7.53 -13.22
CA LYS A 133 13.04 -8.96 -13.22
C LYS A 133 12.00 -9.79 -13.96
N TYR A 134 10.72 -9.49 -13.77
CA TYR A 134 9.63 -10.19 -14.45
C TYR A 134 9.59 -9.88 -15.97
N ARG A 135 9.83 -8.62 -16.35
CA ARG A 135 9.97 -8.20 -17.76
C ARG A 135 11.13 -8.94 -18.45
N GLN A 136 12.26 -9.11 -17.76
CA GLN A 136 13.42 -9.86 -18.25
C GLN A 136 13.11 -11.36 -18.45
N ILE A 137 12.37 -11.98 -17.53
CA ILE A 137 11.94 -13.39 -17.65
C ILE A 137 10.95 -13.57 -18.82
N ARG A 138 10.11 -12.56 -19.09
CA ARG A 138 9.10 -12.61 -20.16
C ARG A 138 9.66 -12.27 -21.56
N GLY A 139 10.85 -11.68 -21.65
CA GLY A 139 11.49 -11.27 -22.90
C GLY A 139 11.94 -12.40 -23.85
N GLY A 140 11.68 -13.67 -23.52
CA GLY A 140 12.20 -14.83 -24.23
C GLY A 140 11.18 -15.87 -24.74
N GLN A 141 9.85 -15.64 -24.65
CA GLN A 141 8.87 -16.59 -25.19
C GLN A 141 8.33 -16.16 -26.56
N PRO A 142 8.78 -16.76 -27.68
CA PRO A 142 8.31 -16.46 -29.03
C PRO A 142 6.84 -16.87 -29.32
N GLU A 143 6.18 -17.58 -28.41
CA GLU A 143 4.80 -18.08 -28.59
C GLU A 143 3.70 -17.00 -28.55
N GLN A 144 4.00 -15.74 -28.17
CA GLN A 144 3.02 -14.63 -28.17
C GLN A 144 3.04 -13.76 -29.44
N ARG A 145 3.71 -14.17 -30.53
CA ARG A 145 3.78 -13.38 -31.78
C ARG A 145 2.72 -13.68 -32.85
N GLY A 146 1.69 -14.48 -32.58
CA GLY A 146 0.60 -14.64 -33.55
C GLY A 146 -0.68 -15.23 -32.96
N THR A 147 -1.73 -14.41 -32.92
CA THR A 147 -2.82 -14.39 -33.93
C THR A 147 -3.51 -13.04 -33.93
#